data_AF-D3SZX8-F1
#
_entry.id   AF-D3SZX8-F1
#
_cell.length_a   1.000
_cell.length_b   1.000
_cell.length_c   1.000
_cell.angle_alpha   90.00
_cell.angle_beta   90.00
_cell.angle_gamma   90.00
#
_symmetry.space_group_name_H-M   'P 1'
#
loop_
_entity.id
_entity.type
_entity.pdbx_description
1 polymer ?
#
loop_
_entity_poly.entity_id
_entity_poly.type
_entity_poly.pdbx_seq_one_letter_code
_entity_poly.pdbx_strand_id
1 'polypeptide(L)'
;MAIEDIVARVEAIADDSTRNVLAAVGRHPTAPDVVGRPRGRTRARFRVVGRVALLGIAIVPEAVTMPSHRANKWGTACEYRLAEKYNLELERASWHDAVKNGTPWELKATKRTHADGQPGNFKIYRQYHERLQEAGGRYGFAVYRIRGRGCQVLQTTTIAASRLPTVRWHGGGDHRGTEQAKLAIGDVF
;
A
#
# COMPACT_ATOMS: atom_id res chain seq x y z
N MET A 1 -16.79 -4.54 -28.86
CA MET A 1 -16.17 -5.85 -29.13
C MET A 1 -16.35 -6.66 -27.87
N ALA A 2 -17.23 -7.66 -27.92
CA ALA A 2 -17.58 -8.46 -26.74
C ALA A 2 -16.40 -9.40 -26.40
N ILE A 3 -16.25 -9.77 -25.12
CA ILE A 3 -15.22 -10.72 -24.66
C ILE A 3 -15.33 -12.06 -25.42
N GLU A 4 -16.55 -12.44 -25.79
CA GLU A 4 -16.87 -13.65 -26.55
C GLU A 4 -16.20 -13.66 -27.93
N ASP A 5 -16.09 -12.52 -28.61
CA ASP A 5 -15.42 -12.40 -29.92
C ASP A 5 -13.89 -12.61 -29.82
N ILE A 6 -13.30 -12.31 -28.66
CA ILE A 6 -11.86 -12.46 -28.43
C ILE A 6 -11.51 -13.92 -28.16
N VAL A 7 -12.36 -14.63 -27.41
CA VAL A 7 -12.17 -16.05 -27.10
C VAL A 7 -12.30 -16.91 -28.36
N ALA A 8 -13.32 -16.68 -29.19
CA ALA A 8 -13.53 -17.43 -30.43
C ALA A 8 -12.36 -17.29 -31.43
N ARG A 9 -11.67 -16.13 -31.42
CA ARG A 9 -10.52 -15.86 -32.29
C ARG A 9 -9.23 -16.51 -31.81
N VAL A 10 -9.11 -16.75 -30.50
CA VAL A 10 -7.96 -17.44 -29.91
C VAL A 10 -8.06 -18.95 -30.14
N GLU A 11 -9.26 -19.53 -30.09
CA GLU A 11 -9.49 -20.97 -30.36
C GLU A 11 -9.21 -21.36 -31.81
N ALA A 12 -9.41 -20.46 -32.78
CA ALA A 12 -9.18 -20.71 -34.20
C ALA A 12 -7.67 -20.82 -34.58
N ILE A 13 -6.76 -20.43 -33.70
CA ILE A 13 -5.30 -20.35 -33.98
C ILE A 13 -4.51 -21.45 -33.22
N ALA A 14 -5.18 -22.20 -32.34
CA ALA A 14 -4.57 -23.15 -31.41
C ALA A 14 -4.48 -24.58 -31.99
N ASP A 15 -3.28 -25.17 -32.00
CA ASP A 15 -3.09 -26.60 -32.25
C ASP A 15 -3.39 -27.45 -30.99
N ASP A 16 -3.39 -28.78 -31.13
CA ASP A 16 -3.73 -29.73 -30.05
C ASP A 16 -2.84 -29.62 -28.79
N SER A 17 -1.62 -29.05 -28.91
CA SER A 17 -0.75 -28.76 -27.77
C SER A 17 -1.32 -27.65 -26.89
N THR A 18 -2.00 -26.69 -27.51
CA THR A 18 -2.55 -25.50 -26.85
C THR A 18 -3.88 -25.79 -26.14
N ARG A 19 -4.66 -26.74 -26.65
CA ARG A 19 -5.94 -27.20 -26.03
C ARG A 19 -5.73 -27.83 -24.65
N ASN A 20 -4.62 -28.52 -24.43
CA ASN A 20 -4.32 -29.18 -23.16
C ASN A 20 -4.01 -28.19 -22.03
N VAL A 21 -3.47 -27.01 -22.34
CA VAL A 21 -3.18 -25.96 -21.35
C VAL A 21 -4.45 -25.25 -20.91
N LEU A 22 -5.41 -25.04 -21.82
CA LEU A 22 -6.73 -24.46 -21.50
C LEU A 22 -7.58 -25.38 -20.60
N ALA A 23 -7.50 -26.70 -20.82
CA ALA A 23 -8.18 -27.68 -19.97
C ALA A 23 -7.67 -27.70 -18.50
N ALA A 24 -6.43 -27.26 -18.26
CA ALA A 24 -5.86 -27.17 -16.92
C ALA A 24 -6.32 -25.92 -16.14
N VAL A 25 -6.68 -24.85 -16.84
CA VAL A 25 -7.16 -23.60 -16.20
C VAL A 25 -8.64 -23.66 -15.83
N GLY A 26 -9.43 -24.55 -16.47
CA GLY A 26 -10.87 -24.72 -16.24
C GLY A 26 -11.28 -25.46 -14.94
N ARG A 27 -10.36 -25.77 -14.01
CA ARG A 27 -10.66 -26.53 -12.77
C ARG A 27 -10.61 -25.71 -11.49
N HIS A 28 -10.93 -24.42 -11.53
CA HIS A 28 -11.26 -23.69 -10.31
C HIS A 28 -12.70 -23.15 -10.36
N PRO A 29 -13.52 -23.46 -9.34
CA PRO A 29 -14.95 -23.18 -9.37
C PRO A 29 -15.24 -21.68 -9.37
N THR A 30 -16.18 -21.30 -10.24
CA THR A 30 -16.98 -20.08 -10.19
C THR A 30 -17.75 -20.05 -8.86
N ALA A 31 -17.90 -18.92 -8.17
CA ALA A 31 -18.80 -17.79 -8.43
C ALA A 31 -18.91 -16.94 -7.12
N PRO A 32 -19.70 -15.85 -7.02
CA PRO A 32 -20.05 -14.79 -7.98
C PRO A 32 -19.91 -13.37 -7.37
N ASP A 33 -20.27 -12.35 -8.16
CA ASP A 33 -20.72 -11.01 -7.74
C ASP A 33 -19.71 -10.01 -7.12
N VAL A 34 -18.99 -9.32 -8.01
CA VAL A 34 -18.92 -7.85 -7.92
C VAL A 34 -19.11 -7.26 -9.32
N VAL A 35 -20.34 -6.80 -9.58
CA VAL A 35 -20.66 -5.92 -10.70
C VAL A 35 -19.95 -4.59 -10.46
N GLY A 36 -18.86 -4.38 -11.20
CA GLY A 36 -18.17 -3.09 -11.25
C GLY A 36 -17.25 -3.06 -12.45
N ARG A 37 -17.62 -2.32 -13.50
CA ARG A 37 -16.77 -2.12 -14.68
C ARG A 37 -15.40 -1.58 -14.25
N PRO A 38 -14.27 -2.28 -14.50
CA PRO A 38 -12.97 -1.69 -14.27
C PRO A 38 -12.68 -0.68 -15.38
N ARG A 39 -12.64 0.62 -15.03
CA ARG A 39 -12.03 1.66 -15.86
C ARG A 39 -10.52 1.70 -15.58
N GLY A 40 -9.79 0.67 -16.01
CA GLY A 40 -8.32 0.62 -15.93
C GLY A 40 -7.68 0.47 -17.30
N ARG A 41 -6.53 1.10 -17.53
CA ARG A 41 -5.72 0.87 -18.74
C ARG A 41 -4.97 -0.45 -18.63
N THR A 42 -5.33 -1.42 -19.48
CA THR A 42 -4.57 -2.65 -19.70
C THR A 42 -3.24 -2.32 -20.38
N ARG A 43 -2.11 -2.60 -19.74
CA ARG A 43 -0.80 -2.64 -20.42
C ARG A 43 -0.34 -4.09 -20.51
N ALA A 44 -0.48 -4.67 -21.70
CA ALA A 44 0.21 -5.90 -22.04
C ALA A 44 1.70 -5.60 -22.20
N ARG A 45 2.56 -6.40 -21.56
CA ARG A 45 3.99 -6.45 -21.91
C ARG A 45 4.26 -7.81 -22.53
N PHE A 46 4.71 -7.80 -23.77
CA PHE A 46 5.22 -8.98 -24.44
C PHE A 46 6.64 -9.24 -23.96
N ARG A 47 6.91 -10.46 -23.50
CA ARG A 47 8.27 -10.98 -23.40
C ARG A 47 8.35 -12.21 -24.29
N VAL A 48 9.14 -12.10 -25.35
CA VAL A 48 9.40 -13.21 -26.27
C VAL A 48 10.50 -14.07 -25.65
N VAL A 49 10.22 -15.35 -25.44
CA VAL A 49 11.22 -16.36 -25.06
C VAL A 49 11.19 -17.44 -26.14
N GLY A 50 12.15 -17.39 -27.07
CA GLY A 50 12.14 -18.25 -28.27
C GLY A 50 11.01 -17.90 -29.25
N ARG A 51 10.39 -18.93 -29.87
CA ARG A 51 9.23 -18.77 -30.79
C ARG A 51 7.87 -18.72 -30.07
N VAL A 52 7.85 -18.64 -28.73
CA VAL A 52 6.62 -18.64 -27.92
C VAL A 52 6.42 -17.25 -27.31
N ALA A 53 5.25 -16.66 -27.55
CA ALA A 53 4.83 -15.41 -26.91
C ALA A 53 4.00 -15.74 -25.65
N LEU A 54 4.57 -15.52 -24.47
CA LEU A 54 3.83 -15.60 -23.21
C LEU A 54 3.12 -14.26 -22.97
N LEU A 55 1.79 -14.28 -23.00
CA LEU A 55 0.96 -13.14 -22.62
C LEU A 55 0.78 -13.11 -21.09
N GLY A 56 1.68 -12.43 -20.40
CA GLY A 56 1.48 -12.11 -18.99
C GLY A 56 0.48 -10.96 -18.84
N ILE A 57 -0.78 -11.24 -18.53
CA ILE A 57 -1.74 -10.21 -18.13
C ILE A 57 -1.50 -9.90 -16.65
N ALA A 58 -0.69 -8.86 -16.38
CA ALA A 58 -0.62 -8.28 -15.05
C ALA A 58 -1.79 -7.30 -14.88
N ILE A 59 -2.76 -7.66 -14.04
CA ILE A 59 -3.70 -6.68 -13.50
C ILE A 59 -2.91 -5.84 -12.51
N VAL A 60 -2.47 -4.66 -12.95
CA VAL A 60 -1.83 -3.68 -12.07
C VAL A 60 -2.97 -3.00 -11.31
N PRO A 61 -3.12 -3.19 -9.98
CA PRO A 61 -4.09 -2.42 -9.22
C PRO A 61 -3.79 -0.94 -9.43
N GLU A 62 -4.85 -0.20 -9.73
CA GLU A 62 -4.81 1.23 -9.98
C GLU A 62 -4.06 1.91 -8.83
N ALA A 63 -3.07 2.72 -9.20
CA ALA A 63 -2.16 3.34 -8.26
C ALA A 63 -2.96 4.09 -7.19
N VAL A 64 -2.96 3.54 -5.98
CA VAL A 64 -3.09 4.27 -4.72
C VAL A 64 -2.29 5.55 -4.91
N THR A 65 -2.97 6.70 -4.94
CA THR A 65 -2.36 8.03 -5.08
C THR A 65 -1.24 8.16 -4.05
N MET A 66 -0.03 7.88 -4.49
CA MET A 66 1.16 7.95 -3.67
C MET A 66 1.57 9.42 -3.60
N PRO A 67 1.97 9.93 -2.43
CA PRO A 67 2.66 11.20 -2.37
C PRO A 67 3.85 11.17 -3.34
N SER A 68 4.26 12.33 -3.83
CA SER A 68 5.33 12.44 -4.84
C SER A 68 6.51 11.52 -4.52
N HIS A 69 7.08 10.88 -5.55
CA HIS A 69 8.13 9.84 -5.46
C HIS A 69 9.30 10.16 -4.50
N ARG A 70 9.52 11.45 -4.18
CA ARG A 70 10.54 11.93 -3.24
C ARG A 70 10.10 11.92 -1.77
N ALA A 71 8.83 12.18 -1.48
CA ALA A 71 8.28 12.08 -0.12
C ALA A 71 8.27 10.63 0.37
N ASN A 72 7.97 9.68 -0.54
CA ASN A 72 8.04 8.24 -0.24
C ASN A 72 9.45 7.80 0.15
N LYS A 73 10.50 8.30 -0.51
CA LYS A 73 11.89 7.90 -0.21
C LYS A 73 12.26 8.10 1.27
N TRP A 74 11.89 9.23 1.86
CA TRP A 74 12.25 9.54 3.25
C TRP A 74 11.37 8.82 4.27
N GLY A 75 10.08 8.65 3.93
CA GLY A 75 9.16 7.81 4.71
C GLY A 75 9.68 6.38 4.81
N THR A 76 10.02 5.78 3.68
CA THR A 76 10.59 4.42 3.61
C THR A 76 11.91 4.30 4.38
N ALA A 77 12.79 5.29 4.34
CA ALA A 77 14.02 5.26 5.15
C ALA A 77 13.72 5.26 6.66
N CYS A 78 12.68 5.98 7.09
CA CYS A 78 12.23 5.97 8.47
C CYS A 78 11.55 4.64 8.85
N GLU A 79 10.76 4.03 7.95
CA GLU A 79 10.16 2.70 8.15
C GLU A 79 11.25 1.66 8.46
N TYR A 80 12.31 1.60 7.64
CA TYR A 80 13.43 0.67 7.89
C TYR A 80 14.10 0.93 9.23
N ARG A 81 14.33 2.21 9.59
CA ARG A 81 14.94 2.57 10.88
C ARG A 81 14.05 2.18 12.07
N LEU A 82 12.73 2.31 11.94
CA LEU A 82 11.78 1.90 12.97
C LEU A 82 11.73 0.38 13.11
N ALA A 83 11.70 -0.34 11.99
CA ALA A 83 11.72 -1.80 11.98
C ALA A 83 12.98 -2.36 12.63
N GLU A 84 14.16 -1.82 12.28
CA GLU A 84 15.42 -2.18 12.92
C GLU A 84 15.39 -1.87 14.43
N LYS A 85 15.04 -0.63 14.81
CA LYS A 85 15.08 -0.20 16.22
C LYS A 85 14.14 -1.00 17.11
N TYR A 86 12.95 -1.36 16.61
CA TYR A 86 11.92 -2.02 17.40
C TYR A 86 11.80 -3.53 17.13
N ASN A 87 12.70 -4.09 16.32
CA ASN A 87 12.70 -5.48 15.89
C ASN A 87 11.35 -5.89 15.30
N LEU A 88 10.95 -5.20 14.24
CA LEU A 88 9.71 -5.43 13.51
C LEU A 88 10.01 -6.14 12.18
N GLU A 89 9.12 -7.04 11.80
CA GLU A 89 9.09 -7.66 10.49
C GLU A 89 8.23 -6.79 9.57
N LEU A 90 8.84 -6.18 8.55
CA LEU A 90 8.10 -5.33 7.63
C LEU A 90 7.15 -6.18 6.78
N GLU A 91 5.89 -5.77 6.73
CA GLU A 91 4.85 -6.38 5.90
C GLU A 91 4.28 -5.33 4.97
N ARG A 92 3.99 -5.71 3.71
CA ARG A 92 3.32 -4.80 2.76
C ARG A 92 1.83 -5.08 2.73
N ALA A 93 1.22 -5.16 3.91
CA ALA A 93 -0.21 -5.34 4.05
C ALA A 93 -0.95 -4.03 3.72
N SER A 94 -2.24 -4.13 3.42
CA SER A 94 -3.04 -2.97 3.00
C SER A 94 -3.42 -2.01 4.14
N TRP A 95 -3.20 -2.41 5.39
CA TRP A 95 -3.71 -1.69 6.57
C TRP A 95 -2.70 -1.60 7.74
N HIS A 96 -1.53 -2.22 7.62
CA HIS A 96 -0.40 -2.11 8.55
C HIS A 96 0.93 -2.28 7.81
N ASP A 97 2.01 -1.76 8.39
CA ASP A 97 3.34 -1.71 7.76
C ASP A 97 4.30 -2.79 8.28
N ALA A 98 4.05 -3.33 9.47
CA ALA A 98 4.92 -4.32 10.10
C ALA A 98 4.21 -5.19 11.14
N VAL A 99 4.84 -6.28 11.55
CA VAL A 99 4.37 -7.14 12.65
C VAL A 99 5.50 -7.40 13.65
N LYS A 100 5.13 -7.63 14.90
CA LYS A 100 6.05 -8.16 15.93
C LYS A 100 5.32 -9.16 16.79
N ASN A 101 5.76 -10.41 16.78
CA ASN A 101 5.15 -11.51 17.54
C ASN A 101 3.61 -11.57 17.32
N GLY A 102 3.17 -11.44 16.07
CA GLY A 102 1.75 -11.43 15.70
C GLY A 102 0.98 -10.13 16.01
N THR A 103 1.60 -9.14 16.66
CA THR A 103 0.99 -7.83 16.89
C THR A 103 1.26 -6.90 15.70
N PRO A 104 0.23 -6.31 15.06
CA PRO A 104 0.41 -5.41 13.92
C PRO A 104 0.91 -4.01 14.34
N TRP A 105 1.71 -3.40 13.47
CA TRP A 105 2.31 -2.09 13.65
C TRP A 105 2.09 -1.22 12.42
N GLU A 106 1.66 0.02 12.65
CA GLU A 106 1.60 1.07 11.63
C GLU A 106 2.77 2.05 11.83
N LEU A 107 3.53 2.33 10.78
CA LEU A 107 4.72 3.18 10.84
C LEU A 107 4.44 4.54 10.21
N LYS A 108 4.65 5.60 10.99
CA LYS A 108 4.43 6.98 10.55
C LYS A 108 5.69 7.80 10.70
N ALA A 109 6.03 8.51 9.63
CA ALA A 109 7.17 9.41 9.61
C ALA A 109 6.72 10.82 9.22
N THR A 110 7.32 11.83 9.84
CA THR A 110 7.10 13.22 9.47
C THR A 110 8.38 14.04 9.51
N LYS A 111 8.47 15.05 8.64
CA LYS A 111 9.61 15.96 8.63
C LYS A 111 9.47 16.92 9.80
N ARG A 112 10.56 17.22 10.52
CA ARG A 112 10.56 18.16 11.65
C ARG A 112 9.93 19.50 11.27
N THR A 113 10.32 20.02 10.10
CA THR A 113 9.86 21.32 9.59
C THR A 113 9.70 21.25 8.08
N HIS A 114 8.55 21.70 7.58
CA HIS A 114 8.25 21.85 6.16
C HIS A 114 8.99 23.06 5.57
N ALA A 115 8.87 23.27 4.26
CA ALA A 115 9.60 24.35 3.58
C ALA A 115 9.07 25.75 3.95
N ASP A 116 7.81 25.82 4.39
CA ASP A 116 7.10 27.01 4.87
C ASP A 116 7.37 27.32 6.35
N GLY A 117 8.27 26.58 7.01
CA GLY A 117 8.59 26.76 8.43
C GLY A 117 7.62 26.08 9.39
N GLN A 118 6.52 25.50 8.91
CA GLN A 118 5.55 24.82 9.76
C GLN A 118 6.09 23.46 10.25
N PRO A 119 5.76 23.04 11.49
CA PRO A 119 6.11 21.71 11.96
C PRO A 119 5.38 20.63 11.15
N GLY A 120 6.00 19.46 11.03
CA GLY A 120 5.34 18.30 10.47
C GLY A 120 4.21 17.77 11.35
N ASN A 121 3.33 16.98 10.74
CA ASN A 121 2.31 16.21 11.45
C ASN A 121 2.31 14.76 10.97
N PHE A 122 1.80 13.86 11.81
CA PHE A 122 1.51 12.47 11.43
C PHE A 122 0.06 12.36 11.01
N LYS A 123 -0.18 11.75 9.85
CA LYS A 123 -1.53 11.48 9.36
C LYS A 123 -1.96 10.07 9.75
N ILE A 124 -3.16 9.97 10.31
CA ILE A 124 -3.78 8.70 10.70
C ILE A 124 -5.15 8.65 10.05
N TYR A 125 -5.54 7.48 9.53
CA TYR A 125 -6.83 7.25 8.92
C TYR A 125 -7.72 6.46 9.86
N ARG A 126 -8.96 6.89 10.04
CA ARG A 126 -9.88 6.35 11.05
C ARG A 126 -10.08 4.85 10.90
N GLN A 127 -10.41 4.38 9.71
CA GLN A 127 -10.67 2.97 9.43
C GLN A 127 -9.48 2.06 9.80
N TYR A 128 -8.25 2.48 9.49
CA TYR A 128 -7.05 1.71 9.83
C TYR A 128 -6.69 1.83 11.30
N HIS A 129 -6.94 2.99 11.91
CA HIS A 129 -6.74 3.18 13.34
C HIS A 129 -7.64 2.28 14.18
N GLU A 130 -8.93 2.24 13.86
CA GLU A 130 -9.92 1.40 14.55
C GLU A 130 -9.52 -0.08 14.43
N ARG A 131 -9.19 -0.54 13.21
CA ARG A 131 -8.71 -1.91 13.00
C ARG A 131 -7.41 -2.23 13.74
N LEU A 132 -6.47 -1.29 13.78
CA LEU A 132 -5.22 -1.45 14.51
C LEU A 132 -5.46 -1.51 16.02
N GLN A 133 -6.39 -0.71 16.53
CA GLN A 133 -6.79 -0.72 17.95
C GLN A 133 -7.46 -2.04 18.34
N GLU A 134 -8.39 -2.54 17.53
CA GLU A 134 -9.05 -3.84 17.71
C GLU A 134 -8.05 -4.99 17.77
N ALA A 135 -7.01 -4.94 16.94
CA ALA A 135 -5.94 -5.94 16.90
C ALA A 135 -4.88 -5.78 18.01
N GLY A 136 -5.07 -4.87 18.98
CA GLY A 136 -4.08 -4.59 20.02
C GLY A 136 -2.76 -4.01 19.47
N GLY A 137 -2.82 -3.42 18.27
CA GLY A 137 -1.68 -2.95 17.51
C GLY A 137 -1.03 -1.68 18.05
N ARG A 138 0.05 -1.28 17.40
CA ARG A 138 0.91 -0.17 17.84
C ARG A 138 1.31 0.74 16.70
N TYR A 139 1.57 2.00 17.04
CA TYR A 139 2.22 2.94 16.13
C TYR A 139 3.72 3.01 16.42
N GLY A 140 4.52 3.04 15.36
CA GLY A 140 5.90 3.51 15.38
C GLY A 140 6.01 4.89 14.75
N PHE A 141 6.49 5.88 15.50
CA PHE A 141 6.63 7.25 15.01
C PHE A 141 8.09 7.65 14.82
N ALA A 142 8.37 8.36 13.72
CA ALA A 142 9.69 8.93 13.45
C ALA A 142 9.60 10.40 13.01
N VAL A 143 10.40 11.26 13.63
CA VAL A 143 10.65 12.63 13.17
C VAL A 143 11.98 12.67 12.45
N TYR A 144 12.03 13.23 11.25
CA TYR A 144 13.26 13.32 10.47
C TYR A 144 13.56 14.73 9.94
N ARG A 145 14.81 14.97 9.56
CA ARG A 145 15.20 16.10 8.71
C ARG A 145 16.00 15.62 7.51
N ILE A 146 15.96 16.41 6.45
CA ILE A 146 16.84 16.21 5.30
C ILE A 146 18.20 16.84 5.63
N ARG A 147 19.29 16.09 5.45
CA ARG A 147 20.67 16.56 5.65
C ARG A 147 21.50 16.22 4.42
N GLY A 148 21.89 17.24 3.66
CA GLY A 148 22.55 17.05 2.37
C GLY A 148 21.69 16.19 1.44
N ARG A 149 22.24 15.06 0.98
CA ARG A 149 21.53 14.09 0.11
C ARG A 149 20.80 12.99 0.90
N GLY A 150 20.81 13.02 2.23
CA GLY A 150 20.29 11.98 3.10
C GLY A 150 19.13 12.41 4.00
N CYS A 151 18.60 11.43 4.74
CA CYS A 151 17.62 11.60 5.80
C CYS A 151 18.28 11.32 7.14
N GLN A 152 18.09 12.20 8.12
CA GLN A 152 18.48 11.98 9.50
C GLN A 152 17.22 11.84 10.34
N VAL A 153 17.03 10.66 10.94
CA VAL A 153 16.02 10.44 11.98
C VAL A 153 16.49 11.15 13.24
N LEU A 154 15.64 12.01 13.79
CA LEU A 154 15.93 12.83 14.97
C LEU A 154 15.42 12.19 16.25
N GLN A 155 14.19 11.67 16.20
CA GLN A 155 13.52 11.07 17.34
C GLN A 155 12.57 9.99 16.87
N THR A 156 12.42 8.93 17.67
CA THR A 156 11.41 7.89 17.44
C THR A 156 10.79 7.46 18.75
N THR A 157 9.50 7.11 18.70
CA THR A 157 8.73 6.61 19.84
C THR A 157 7.72 5.58 19.36
N THR A 158 7.05 4.91 20.31
CA THR A 158 5.98 3.96 20.02
C THR A 158 4.81 4.21 20.96
N ILE A 159 3.59 4.12 20.43
CA ILE A 159 2.36 4.32 21.20
C ILE A 159 1.43 3.15 20.88
N ALA A 160 0.81 2.53 21.90
CA ALA A 160 -0.24 1.55 21.65
C ALA A 160 -1.41 2.25 20.95
N ALA A 161 -2.05 1.63 19.95
CA ALA A 161 -3.14 2.28 19.21
C ALA A 161 -4.26 2.76 20.15
N SER A 162 -4.54 2.02 21.22
CA SER A 162 -5.50 2.38 22.27
C SER A 162 -5.10 3.56 23.18
N ARG A 163 -3.85 4.04 23.09
CA ARG A 163 -3.30 5.14 23.92
C ARG A 163 -2.87 6.34 23.07
N LEU A 164 -3.31 6.39 21.82
CA LEU A 164 -3.06 7.52 20.96
C LEU A 164 -3.74 8.77 21.55
N PRO A 165 -3.14 9.98 21.45
CA PRO A 165 -3.79 11.20 21.91
C PRO A 165 -5.17 11.36 21.28
N THR A 166 -6.10 12.00 21.99
CA THR A 166 -7.43 12.27 21.45
C THR A 166 -7.32 13.08 20.17
N VAL A 167 -7.87 12.53 19.08
CA VAL A 167 -7.83 13.17 17.76
C VAL A 167 -9.20 13.64 17.32
N ARG A 168 -9.21 14.71 16.52
CA ARG A 168 -10.40 15.14 15.79
C ARG A 168 -10.35 14.63 14.35
N TRP A 169 -11.23 13.69 14.04
CA TRP A 169 -11.47 13.20 12.68
C TRP A 169 -12.02 14.32 11.80
N HIS A 170 -11.52 14.38 10.57
CA HIS A 170 -11.98 15.30 9.54
C HIS A 170 -11.92 14.61 8.17
N GLY A 171 -12.75 15.05 7.24
CA GLY A 171 -12.75 14.50 5.88
C GLY A 171 -11.35 14.57 5.25
N GLY A 172 -10.88 13.46 4.68
CA GLY A 172 -9.56 13.33 4.07
C GLY A 172 -9.34 14.11 2.77
N GLY A 173 -10.28 14.98 2.38
CA GLY A 173 -10.42 15.55 1.03
C GLY A 173 -11.23 14.63 0.10
N ASP A 174 -11.38 15.03 -1.18
CA ASP A 174 -12.12 14.29 -2.24
C ASP A 174 -11.54 12.91 -2.59
N HIS A 175 -10.44 12.53 -1.96
CA HIS A 175 -9.82 11.24 -2.15
C HIS A 175 -10.11 10.33 -0.96
N ARG A 176 -10.95 9.31 -1.24
CA ARG A 176 -11.17 8.05 -0.50
C ARG A 176 -12.34 7.98 0.47
N GLY A 177 -13.08 9.05 0.72
CA GLY A 177 -14.23 8.99 1.63
C GLY A 177 -13.87 8.53 3.06
N THR A 178 -12.58 8.58 3.42
CA THR A 178 -12.07 8.16 4.72
C THR A 178 -11.78 9.39 5.56
N GLU A 179 -12.21 9.36 6.82
CA GLU A 179 -11.81 10.35 7.79
C GLU A 179 -10.33 10.18 8.17
N GLN A 180 -9.64 11.31 8.35
CA GLN A 180 -8.26 11.35 8.81
C GLN A 180 -8.13 12.27 10.02
N ALA A 181 -7.07 12.06 10.79
CA ALA A 181 -6.61 12.93 11.85
C ALA A 181 -5.15 13.31 11.60
N LYS A 182 -4.75 14.46 12.14
CA LYS A 182 -3.36 14.92 12.15
C LYS A 182 -2.90 15.03 13.60
N LEU A 183 -1.83 14.33 13.95
CA LEU A 183 -1.14 14.48 15.23
C LEU A 183 0.02 15.46 15.06
N ALA A 184 0.13 16.44 15.96
CA ALA A 184 1.32 17.26 16.02
C ALA A 184 2.49 16.46 16.59
N ILE A 185 3.72 16.85 16.25
CA ILE A 185 4.93 16.21 16.81
C ILE A 185 4.92 16.26 18.35
N GLY A 186 4.52 17.40 18.93
CA GLY A 186 4.49 17.58 20.38
C GLY A 186 3.40 16.80 21.13
N ASP A 187 2.40 16.27 20.43
CA ASP A 187 1.40 15.39 21.05
C ASP A 187 1.91 13.94 21.16
N VAL A 188 2.97 13.61 20.43
CA VAL A 188 3.53 12.25 20.31
C VAL A 188 4.82 12.08 21.13
N PHE A 189 5.58 13.16 21.31
CA PHE A 189 6.92 13.18 21.92
C PHE A 189 7.00 14.19 23.06
#